data_AF-A0A3C1P586-F1
#
_entry.id   AF-A0A3C1P586-F1
#
_cell.length_a   1.000
_cell.length_b   1.000
_cell.length_c   1.000
_cell.angle_alpha   90.00
_cell.angle_beta   90.00
_cell.angle_gamma   90.00
#
_symmetry.space_group_name_H-M   'P 1'
#
loop_
_entity.id
_entity.type
_entity.pdbx_description
1 polymer ?
#
loop_
_entity_poly.entity_id
_entity_poly.type
_entity_poly.pdbx_seq_one_letter_code
_entity_poly.pdbx_strand_id
1 'polypeptide(L)'
;IIKEYLSRGTYVFPPAPSMRLITDMIAWSVHHTPKWNPINICSYHLQEAGATPVQEIAFSLSTAIAVLDAVRDSGQVTAEEMTEVVARISFFVNAGVRFIEEMCKMRAFVRLWDDITLERYGITDEKARRFRFGVQVNSLGLTEAQPENNVQR
;
A
#
# COMPACT_ATOMS: atom_id res chain seq x y z
N ILE A 1 -5.53 -7.33 2.74
CA ILE A 1 -5.72 -8.23 3.90
C ILE A 1 -4.48 -8.39 4.77
N ILE A 2 -3.25 -8.48 4.24
CA ILE A 2 -2.02 -8.74 5.03
C ILE A 2 -1.91 -7.87 6.30
N LYS A 3 -2.09 -6.55 6.18
CA LYS A 3 -2.10 -5.62 7.33
C LYS A 3 -3.15 -5.92 8.41
N GLU A 4 -4.25 -6.59 8.08
CA GLU A 4 -5.25 -7.01 9.07
C GLU A 4 -4.68 -8.05 10.03
N TYR A 5 -3.83 -8.97 9.56
CA TYR A 5 -3.17 -9.94 10.43
C TYR A 5 -2.05 -9.32 11.26
N LEU A 6 -1.42 -8.25 10.75
CA LEU A 6 -0.25 -7.64 11.37
C LEU A 6 -0.60 -6.55 12.39
N SER A 7 -1.68 -5.80 12.20
CA SER A 7 -1.95 -4.63 13.05
C SER A 7 -3.41 -4.32 13.38
N ARG A 8 -4.38 -4.70 12.53
CA ARG A 8 -5.76 -4.18 12.65
C ARG A 8 -6.81 -5.20 13.10
N GLY A 9 -6.58 -6.49 12.87
CA GLY A 9 -7.37 -7.58 13.45
C GLY A 9 -8.74 -7.83 12.85
N THR A 10 -9.14 -7.22 11.72
CA THR A 10 -10.50 -7.40 11.15
C THR A 10 -10.55 -8.43 10.02
N TYR A 11 -9.76 -9.50 10.10
CA TYR A 11 -9.81 -10.61 9.15
C TYR A 11 -10.92 -11.62 9.50
N VAL A 12 -11.39 -12.37 8.50
CA VAL A 12 -12.45 -13.38 8.67
C VAL A 12 -11.94 -14.76 8.28
N PHE A 13 -11.39 -14.90 7.07
CA PHE A 13 -10.84 -16.16 6.58
C PHE A 13 -9.35 -16.29 6.94
N PRO A 14 -8.73 -17.46 6.77
CA PRO A 14 -7.26 -17.60 6.83
C PRO A 14 -6.53 -16.81 5.72
N PRO A 15 -5.19 -16.66 5.80
CA PRO A 15 -4.42 -15.85 4.87
C PRO A 15 -4.58 -16.23 3.39
N ALA A 16 -4.47 -17.52 3.05
CA ALA A 16 -4.53 -17.99 1.67
C ALA A 16 -5.88 -17.71 0.97
N PRO A 17 -7.05 -18.10 1.52
CA PRO A 17 -8.33 -17.77 0.90
C PRO A 17 -8.60 -16.26 0.87
N SER A 18 -8.11 -15.51 1.87
CA SER A 18 -8.23 -14.05 1.84
C SER A 18 -7.42 -13.39 0.73
N MET A 19 -6.20 -13.87 0.48
CA MET A 19 -5.38 -13.40 -0.64
C MET A 19 -6.01 -13.75 -1.99
N ARG A 20 -6.58 -14.94 -2.13
CA ARG A 20 -7.33 -15.33 -3.33
C ARG A 20 -8.46 -14.34 -3.65
N LEU A 21 -9.26 -13.94 -2.65
CA LEU A 21 -10.33 -12.96 -2.86
C LEU A 21 -9.81 -11.59 -3.31
N ILE A 22 -8.66 -11.15 -2.78
CA ILE A 22 -8.02 -9.91 -3.24
C ILE A 22 -7.56 -10.04 -4.69
N THR A 23 -6.93 -11.16 -5.04
CA THR A 23 -6.48 -11.45 -6.40
C THR A 23 -7.64 -11.45 -7.39
N ASP A 24 -8.70 -12.20 -7.11
CA ASP A 24 -9.90 -12.30 -7.97
C ASP A 24 -10.54 -10.91 -8.16
N MET A 25 -10.64 -10.12 -7.09
CA MET A 25 -11.20 -8.77 -7.15
C MET A 25 -10.34 -7.83 -8.03
N ILE A 26 -9.01 -7.90 -7.92
CA ILE A 26 -8.11 -7.08 -8.74
C ILE A 26 -8.24 -7.48 -10.21
N ALA A 27 -8.11 -8.77 -10.54
CA ALA A 27 -8.23 -9.26 -11.91
C ALA A 27 -9.59 -8.87 -12.53
N TRP A 28 -10.68 -9.11 -11.79
CA TRP A 28 -12.01 -8.70 -12.24
C TRP A 28 -12.09 -7.19 -12.50
N SER A 29 -11.52 -6.36 -11.62
CA SER A 29 -11.60 -4.91 -11.74
C SER A 29 -10.88 -4.36 -12.97
N VAL A 30 -9.79 -5.00 -13.42
CA VAL A 30 -9.03 -4.59 -14.60
C VAL A 30 -9.90 -4.69 -15.85
N HIS A 31 -10.68 -5.76 -16.00
CA HIS A 31 -11.53 -5.97 -17.18
C HIS A 31 -12.88 -5.26 -17.11
N HIS A 32 -13.47 -5.13 -15.92
CA HIS A 32 -14.87 -4.69 -15.78
C HIS A 32 -15.02 -3.26 -15.24
N THR A 33 -14.07 -2.79 -14.44
CA THR A 33 -14.10 -1.47 -13.83
C THR A 33 -12.74 -0.79 -13.92
N PRO A 34 -12.19 -0.58 -15.14
CA PRO A 34 -10.79 -0.21 -15.34
C PRO A 34 -10.42 1.17 -14.78
N LYS A 35 -11.37 1.96 -14.26
CA LYS A 35 -11.12 3.26 -13.62
C LYS A 35 -11.12 3.20 -12.08
N TRP A 36 -11.47 2.06 -11.49
CA TRP A 36 -11.51 1.87 -10.05
C TRP A 36 -10.15 1.37 -9.53
N ASN A 37 -9.74 1.80 -8.33
CA ASN A 37 -8.52 1.30 -7.68
C ASN A 37 -8.96 0.23 -6.66
N PRO A 38 -8.80 -1.08 -6.97
CA PRO A 38 -9.35 -2.17 -6.16
C PRO A 38 -8.62 -2.37 -4.83
N ILE A 39 -7.41 -1.82 -4.70
CA ILE A 39 -6.60 -1.98 -3.50
C ILE A 39 -5.86 -0.72 -3.14
N ASN A 40 -5.85 -0.49 -1.83
CA ASN A 40 -4.95 0.45 -1.18
C ASN A 40 -4.04 -0.32 -0.21
N ILE A 41 -2.75 -0.37 -0.52
CA ILE A 41 -1.70 -0.94 0.32
C ILE A 41 -1.50 -0.01 1.52
N CYS A 42 -2.17 -0.39 2.59
CA CYS A 42 -2.38 0.47 3.74
C CYS A 42 -1.34 0.21 4.82
N SER A 43 -0.38 1.13 4.90
CA SER A 43 0.72 1.11 5.85
C SER A 43 0.40 1.87 7.14
N TYR A 44 -0.59 2.78 7.08
CA TYR A 44 -0.98 3.63 8.20
C TYR A 44 -1.17 2.87 9.52
N HIS A 45 -1.94 1.78 9.48
CA HIS A 45 -2.21 0.96 10.66
C HIS A 45 -0.98 0.27 11.23
N LEU A 46 0.08 0.08 10.45
CA LEU A 46 1.33 -0.50 10.95
C LEU A 46 2.01 0.48 11.88
N GLN A 47 2.09 1.77 11.51
CA GLN A 47 2.67 2.80 12.37
C GLN A 47 1.79 3.06 13.60
N GLU A 48 0.46 3.01 13.47
CA GLU A 48 -0.47 3.04 14.62
C GLU A 48 -0.32 1.82 15.55
N ALA A 49 0.27 0.72 15.08
CA ALA A 49 0.62 -0.44 15.90
C ALA A 49 2.09 -0.42 16.39
N GLY A 50 2.81 0.69 16.18
CA GLY A 50 4.18 0.89 16.65
C GLY A 50 5.28 0.56 15.66
N ALA A 51 4.97 0.31 14.38
CA ALA A 51 6.00 0.15 13.35
C ALA A 51 6.81 1.45 13.18
N THR A 52 8.12 1.31 13.08
CA THR A 52 9.01 2.42 12.70
C THR A 52 8.81 2.80 11.23
N PRO A 53 9.20 4.01 10.79
CA PRO A 53 9.15 4.41 9.38
C PRO A 53 9.82 3.42 8.42
N VAL A 54 10.92 2.80 8.84
CA VAL A 54 11.62 1.78 8.04
C VAL A 54 10.78 0.50 7.89
N GLN A 55 10.18 0.04 9.00
CA GLN A 55 9.29 -1.12 8.98
C GLN A 55 8.03 -0.85 8.16
N GLU A 56 7.47 0.36 8.25
CA GLU A 56 6.33 0.78 7.44
C GLU A 56 6.66 0.66 5.94
N ILE A 57 7.82 1.19 5.50
CA ILE A 57 8.27 1.02 4.10
C ILE A 57 8.38 -0.45 3.73
N ALA A 58 9.16 -1.21 4.52
CA ALA A 58 9.48 -2.59 4.22
C ALA A 58 8.22 -3.48 4.12
N PHE A 59 7.34 -3.40 5.10
CA PHE A 59 6.13 -4.22 5.14
C PHE A 59 5.12 -3.83 4.05
N SER A 60 5.04 -2.55 3.71
CA SER A 60 4.11 -2.07 2.69
C SER A 60 4.54 -2.45 1.29
N LEU A 61 5.81 -2.24 0.95
CA LEU A 61 6.34 -2.67 -0.35
C LEU A 61 6.34 -4.19 -0.48
N SER A 62 6.64 -4.92 0.61
CA SER A 62 6.51 -6.39 0.63
C SER A 62 5.07 -6.85 0.43
N THR A 63 4.10 -6.15 1.03
CA THR A 63 2.66 -6.42 0.84
C THR A 63 2.25 -6.17 -0.61
N ALA A 64 2.71 -5.06 -1.22
CA ALA A 64 2.44 -4.76 -2.62
C ALA A 64 3.03 -5.83 -3.54
N ILE A 65 4.26 -6.27 -3.29
CA ILE A 65 4.91 -7.36 -4.03
C ILE A 65 4.08 -8.65 -3.89
N ALA A 66 3.68 -9.04 -2.68
CA ALA A 66 2.89 -10.25 -2.48
C ALA A 66 1.54 -10.21 -3.22
N VAL A 67 0.90 -9.05 -3.31
CA VAL A 67 -0.34 -8.87 -4.07
C VAL A 67 -0.08 -8.97 -5.57
N LEU A 68 0.94 -8.27 -6.08
CA LEU A 68 1.28 -8.29 -7.51
C LEU A 68 1.73 -9.68 -7.97
N ASP A 69 2.56 -10.37 -7.19
CA ASP A 69 2.94 -11.76 -7.43
C ASP A 69 1.70 -12.66 -7.48
N ALA A 70 0.78 -12.54 -6.51
CA ALA A 70 -0.44 -13.33 -6.49
C ALA A 70 -1.37 -13.05 -7.68
N VAL A 71 -1.41 -11.82 -8.20
CA VAL A 71 -2.19 -11.48 -9.41
C VAL A 71 -1.53 -12.04 -10.66
N ARG A 72 -0.22 -11.82 -10.83
CA ARG A 72 0.56 -12.37 -11.96
C ARG A 72 0.43 -13.89 -12.04
N ASP A 73 0.59 -14.57 -10.90
CA ASP A 73 0.65 -16.03 -10.84
C ASP A 73 -0.74 -16.69 -10.87
N SER A 74 -1.82 -15.90 -10.83
CA SER A 74 -3.20 -16.40 -10.87
C SER A 74 -3.63 -16.92 -12.24
N GLY A 75 -2.95 -16.49 -13.32
CA GLY A 75 -3.35 -16.74 -14.70
C GLY A 75 -4.63 -16.00 -15.14
N GLN A 76 -5.16 -15.07 -14.33
CA GLN A 76 -6.37 -14.30 -14.64
C GLN A 76 -6.11 -13.01 -15.42
N VAL A 77 -4.86 -12.58 -15.52
CA VAL A 77 -4.41 -11.42 -16.30
C VAL A 77 -3.26 -11.81 -17.19
N THR A 78 -3.14 -11.20 -18.37
CA THR A 78 -1.99 -11.42 -19.25
C THR A 78 -0.76 -10.65 -18.75
N ALA A 79 0.41 -10.95 -19.32
CA ALA A 79 1.64 -10.22 -19.00
C ALA A 79 1.53 -8.74 -19.39
N GLU A 80 0.83 -8.45 -20.48
CA GLU A 80 0.59 -7.07 -20.95
C GLU A 80 -0.30 -6.30 -19.97
N GLU A 81 -1.33 -6.96 -19.42
CA GLU A 81 -2.29 -6.37 -18.48
C GLU A 81 -1.70 -6.05 -17.09
N MET A 82 -0.47 -6.52 -16.80
CA MET A 82 0.21 -6.18 -15.55
C MET A 82 0.50 -4.69 -15.42
N THR A 83 0.61 -3.96 -16.53
CA THR A 83 0.76 -2.49 -16.52
C THR A 83 -0.47 -1.84 -15.89
N GLU A 84 -1.66 -2.28 -16.28
CA GLU A 84 -2.95 -1.83 -15.78
C GLU A 84 -3.11 -2.20 -14.30
N VAL A 85 -2.72 -3.42 -13.91
CA VAL A 85 -2.74 -3.85 -12.51
C VAL A 85 -1.89 -2.91 -11.64
N VAL A 86 -0.62 -2.69 -12.03
CA VAL A 86 0.30 -1.80 -11.30
C VAL A 86 -0.25 -0.37 -11.26
N ALA A 87 -0.78 0.13 -12.39
CA ALA A 87 -1.43 1.42 -12.50
C ALA A 87 -2.71 1.56 -11.66
N ARG A 88 -3.19 0.51 -10.97
CA ARG A 88 -4.34 0.52 -10.05
C ARG A 88 -3.99 0.23 -8.59
N ILE A 89 -2.72 -0.05 -8.28
CA ILE A 89 -2.22 -0.10 -6.90
C ILE A 89 -2.06 1.32 -6.35
N SER A 90 -2.68 1.57 -5.20
CA SER A 90 -2.52 2.80 -4.42
C SER A 90 -2.01 2.49 -3.02
N PHE A 91 -1.52 3.51 -2.31
CA PHE A 91 -1.00 3.40 -0.95
C PHE A 91 -1.76 4.29 0.03
N PHE A 92 -1.68 3.98 1.32
CA PHE A 92 -2.26 4.78 2.39
C PHE A 92 -1.29 4.81 3.55
N VAL A 93 -0.60 5.94 3.65
CA VAL A 93 0.56 6.14 4.52
C VAL A 93 0.20 6.98 5.73
N ASN A 94 0.93 6.77 6.81
CA ASN A 94 0.88 7.63 7.98
C ASN A 94 1.85 8.81 7.82
N ALA A 95 1.56 9.92 8.50
CA ALA A 95 2.50 11.02 8.68
C ALA A 95 2.53 11.41 10.16
N GLY A 96 3.67 11.19 10.80
CA GLY A 96 3.91 11.57 12.19
C GLY A 96 4.57 12.94 12.35
N VAL A 97 4.79 13.31 13.62
CA VAL A 97 5.44 14.58 14.02
C VAL A 97 6.92 14.67 13.65
N ARG A 98 7.56 13.56 13.27
CA ARG A 98 8.98 13.49 12.90
C ARG A 98 9.18 13.99 11.46
N PHE A 99 8.88 15.27 11.24
CA PHE A 99 8.76 15.92 9.93
C PHE A 99 9.84 15.53 8.90
N ILE A 100 11.12 15.62 9.26
CA ILE A 100 12.23 15.29 8.35
C ILE A 100 12.24 13.79 7.99
N GLU A 101 12.03 12.92 8.97
CA GLU A 101 12.04 11.47 8.74
C GLU A 101 10.84 11.05 7.89
N GLU A 102 9.65 11.62 8.15
CA GLU A 102 8.44 11.36 7.37
C GLU A 102 8.58 11.84 5.91
N MET A 103 9.19 13.01 5.68
CA MET A 103 9.52 13.46 4.33
C MET A 103 10.50 12.50 3.64
N CYS A 104 11.57 12.08 4.33
CA CYS A 104 12.53 11.12 3.79
C CYS A 104 11.86 9.77 3.49
N LYS A 105 10.96 9.31 4.35
CA LYS A 105 10.17 8.09 4.19
C LYS A 105 9.37 8.14 2.89
N MET A 106 8.65 9.24 2.64
CA MET A 106 7.85 9.39 1.43
C MET A 106 8.72 9.41 0.16
N ARG A 107 9.87 10.08 0.19
CA ARG A 107 10.81 10.06 -0.95
C ARG A 107 11.39 8.66 -1.19
N ALA A 108 11.67 7.91 -0.14
CA ALA A 108 12.13 6.52 -0.23
C ALA A 108 11.04 5.62 -0.81
N PHE A 109 9.79 5.75 -0.36
CA PHE A 109 8.64 5.02 -0.92
C PHE A 109 8.52 5.20 -2.44
N VAL A 110 8.57 6.45 -2.93
CA VAL A 110 8.44 6.74 -4.36
C VAL A 110 9.54 6.06 -5.16
N ARG A 111 10.80 6.20 -4.72
CA ARG A 111 11.96 5.61 -5.42
C ARG A 111 11.91 4.10 -5.43
N LEU A 112 11.71 3.48 -4.27
CA LEU A 112 11.70 2.03 -4.15
C LEU A 112 10.52 1.41 -4.92
N TRP A 113 9.36 2.06 -4.95
CA TRP A 113 8.23 1.58 -5.74
C TRP A 113 8.51 1.64 -7.25
N ASP A 114 9.12 2.72 -7.73
CA ASP A 114 9.53 2.84 -9.13
C ASP A 114 10.55 1.75 -9.50
N ASP A 115 11.59 1.57 -8.68
CA ASP A 115 12.61 0.52 -8.87
C ASP A 115 11.98 -0.88 -8.89
N ILE A 116 11.12 -1.20 -7.91
CA ILE A 116 10.44 -2.51 -7.84
C ILE A 116 9.59 -2.76 -9.09
N THR A 117 8.79 -1.77 -9.51
CA THR A 117 7.86 -1.95 -10.64
C THR A 117 8.56 -1.99 -11.98
N LEU A 118 9.70 -1.29 -12.12
CA LEU A 118 10.55 -1.38 -13.30
C LEU A 118 11.34 -2.69 -13.35
N GLU A 119 12.09 -3.01 -12.29
CA GLU A 119 13.07 -4.11 -12.31
C GLU A 119 12.42 -5.49 -12.12
N ARG A 120 11.44 -5.61 -11.21
CA ARG A 120 10.82 -6.91 -10.90
C ARG A 120 9.67 -7.25 -11.85
N TYR A 121 8.92 -6.24 -12.30
CA TYR A 121 7.71 -6.44 -13.10
C TYR A 121 7.84 -5.93 -14.55
N GLY A 122 8.94 -5.27 -14.90
CA GLY A 122 9.20 -4.85 -16.29
C GLY A 122 8.25 -3.76 -16.80
N ILE A 123 7.56 -3.02 -15.91
CA ILE A 123 6.59 -2.01 -16.33
C ILE A 123 7.35 -0.79 -16.83
N THR A 124 7.34 -0.53 -18.14
CA THR A 124 8.12 0.57 -18.73
C THR A 124 7.37 1.90 -18.78
N ASP A 125 6.03 1.91 -18.70
CA ASP A 125 5.24 3.14 -18.59
C ASP A 125 5.45 3.84 -17.24
N GLU A 126 6.16 4.97 -17.26
CA GLU A 126 6.39 5.81 -16.08
C GLU A 126 5.11 6.27 -15.39
N LYS A 127 4.00 6.45 -16.14
CA LYS A 127 2.73 6.87 -15.54
C LYS A 127 2.11 5.75 -14.70
N ALA A 128 2.25 4.50 -15.13
CA ALA A 128 1.76 3.32 -14.42
C ALA A 128 2.52 3.10 -13.11
N ARG A 129 3.82 3.41 -13.07
CA ARG A 129 4.68 3.25 -11.89
C ARG A 129 4.57 4.37 -10.85
N ARG A 130 3.77 5.41 -11.08
CA ARG A 130 3.65 6.51 -10.10
C ARG A 130 3.15 6.01 -8.75
N PHE A 131 3.89 6.35 -7.70
CA PHE A 131 3.47 6.10 -6.33
C PHE A 131 2.30 7.02 -5.95
N ARG A 132 1.09 6.48 -6.00
CA ARG A 132 -0.16 7.20 -5.67
C ARG A 132 -0.58 6.85 -4.26
N PHE A 133 -0.77 7.86 -3.42
CA PHE A 133 -1.08 7.62 -2.01
C PHE A 133 -2.12 8.61 -1.48
N GLY A 134 -2.90 8.14 -0.51
CA GLY A 134 -3.51 9.00 0.49
C GLY A 134 -2.61 9.05 1.72
N VAL A 135 -2.68 10.15 2.48
CA VAL A 135 -1.94 10.31 3.73
C VAL A 135 -2.92 10.65 4.84
N GLN A 136 -2.69 10.07 6.02
CA GLN A 136 -3.39 10.44 7.24
C GLN A 136 -2.36 10.75 8.33
N VAL A 137 -2.59 11.86 9.03
CA VAL A 137 -1.79 12.26 10.18
C VAL A 137 -1.96 11.25 11.31
N ASN A 138 -0.86 10.96 11.99
CA ASN A 138 -0.77 9.99 13.06
C ASN A 138 -1.69 10.37 14.24
N SER A 139 -2.58 9.47 14.63
CA SER A 139 -3.49 9.73 15.76
C SER A 139 -2.85 9.52 17.12
N LEU A 140 -1.83 8.65 17.23
CA LEU A 140 -1.11 8.41 18.49
C LEU A 140 -0.33 9.64 18.98
N GLY A 141 -0.01 10.57 18.07
CA GLY A 141 0.62 11.84 18.42
C GLY A 141 -0.34 12.85 19.05
N LEU A 142 -1.65 12.61 18.98
CA LEU A 142 -2.67 13.52 19.49
C LEU A 142 -2.93 13.27 20.96
N THR A 143 -3.14 14.36 21.71
CA THR A 143 -3.37 14.29 23.16
C THR A 143 -4.80 14.68 23.51
N GLU A 144 -5.42 13.94 24.41
CA GLU A 144 -6.69 14.33 25.04
C GLU A 144 -6.49 15.60 25.88
N ALA A 145 -5.42 15.62 26.69
CA ALA A 145 -5.04 16.81 27.44
C ALA A 145 -4.58 17.92 26.48
N GLN A 146 -5.11 19.12 26.69
CA GLN A 146 -4.83 20.30 25.87
C GLN A 146 -5.03 20.01 24.36
N PRO A 147 -6.25 19.63 23.95
CA PRO A 147 -6.52 19.17 22.59
C PRO A 147 -6.31 20.28 21.55
N GLU A 148 -6.32 21.55 21.94
CA GLU A 148 -5.96 22.69 21.09
C GLU A 148 -4.54 22.57 20.51
N ASN A 149 -3.62 21.90 21.21
CA ASN A 149 -2.26 21.65 20.70
C ASN A 149 -2.24 20.69 19.51
N ASN A 150 -3.29 19.87 19.32
CA ASN A 150 -3.40 18.95 18.18
C ASN A 150 -3.59 19.69 16.85
N VAL A 151 -4.00 20.97 16.85
CA VAL A 151 -4.11 21.77 15.63
C VAL A 151 -2.75 22.03 14.99
N GLN A 152 -1.68 22.11 15.81
CA GLN A 152 -0.32 22.42 15.35
C GLN A 152 0.53 21.16 15.10
N ARG A 153 0.09 19.99 15.57
CA ARG A 153 0.78 18.71 15.41
C ARG A 153 0.52 18.13 14.03
#